data_AF-A0A9Q0ZQW7-F1
#
_entry.id   AF-A0A9Q0ZQW7-F1
#
_cell.length_a   1.000
_cell.length_b   1.000
_cell.length_c   1.000
_cell.angle_alpha   90.00
_cell.angle_beta   90.00
_cell.angle_gamma   90.00
#
_symmetry.space_group_name_H-M   'P 1'
#
loop_
_entity.id
_entity.type
_entity.pdbx_description
1 polymer ?
#
loop_
_entity_poly.entity_id
_entity_poly.type
_entity_poly.pdbx_seq_one_letter_code
_entity_poly.pdbx_strand_id
1 'polypeptide(L)'
;MAQLGWIAGIGVLLTFSVITYYTSSLLADCYRYPNSVSGKRNYTYMAAVNAYLGENMRKVCGLFQFLILSGATIGYTITAAVSMM
;
A
#
# COMPACT_ATOMS: atom_id res chain seq x y z
N MET A 1 4.14 22.17 6.42
CA MET A 1 3.87 23.17 5.35
C MET A 1 4.87 24.34 5.31
N ALA A 2 5.89 24.40 6.18
CA ALA A 2 6.80 25.54 6.23
C ALA A 2 8.13 25.38 5.46
N GLN A 3 8.52 24.17 5.01
CA GLN A 3 9.90 23.96 4.54
C GLN A 3 10.08 23.53 3.07
N LEU A 4 9.03 23.07 2.38
CA LEU A 4 9.13 22.61 0.97
C LEU A 4 8.40 23.51 -0.05
N GLY A 5 7.70 24.56 0.39
CA GLY A 5 6.87 25.37 -0.49
C GLY A 5 5.61 24.65 -0.97
N TRP A 6 4.55 25.41 -1.22
CA TRP A 6 3.22 24.88 -1.55
C TRP A 6 3.21 24.03 -2.84
N ILE A 7 4.04 24.41 -3.83
CA ILE A 7 4.17 23.70 -5.10
C ILE A 7 4.74 22.28 -4.90
N ALA A 8 5.81 22.13 -4.10
CA ALA A 8 6.38 20.81 -3.86
C ALA A 8 5.41 19.93 -3.06
N GLY A 9 4.63 20.52 -2.14
CA GLY A 9 3.56 19.81 -1.43
C GLY A 9 2.50 19.23 -2.38
N ILE A 10 1.98 20.05 -3.30
CA ILE A 10 1.01 19.59 -4.31
C ILE A 10 1.63 18.54 -5.23
N GLY A 11 2.88 18.74 -5.67
CA GLY A 11 3.60 17.78 -6.50
C GLY A 11 3.71 16.41 -5.82
N VAL A 12 4.11 16.37 -4.54
CA VAL A 12 4.18 15.13 -3.77
C VAL A 12 2.81 14.47 -3.65
N LEU A 13 1.75 15.22 -3.35
CA LEU A 13 0.39 14.66 -3.24
C LEU A 13 -0.08 14.03 -4.56
N LEU A 14 0.15 14.69 -5.69
CA LEU A 14 -0.21 14.17 -7.01
C LEU A 14 0.58 12.90 -7.35
N THR A 15 1.90 12.90 -7.12
CA THR A 15 2.72 11.70 -7.36
C THR A 15 2.26 10.52 -6.49
N PHE A 16 1.98 10.76 -5.21
CA PHE A 16 1.49 9.72 -4.30
C PHE A 16 0.11 9.20 -4.72
N SER A 17 -0.77 10.08 -5.19
CA SER A 17 -2.08 9.71 -5.73
C SER A 17 -1.94 8.81 -6.96
N VAL A 18 -1.09 9.17 -7.91
CA VAL A 18 -0.84 8.38 -9.12
C VAL A 18 -0.29 7.00 -8.76
N ILE A 19 0.72 6.92 -7.89
CA ILE A 19 1.31 5.65 -7.43
C ILE A 19 0.25 4.78 -6.74
N THR A 20 -0.57 5.39 -5.87
CA THR A 20 -1.65 4.69 -5.16
C THR A 20 -2.69 4.15 -6.14
N TYR A 21 -3.10 4.95 -7.13
CA TYR A 21 -4.05 4.54 -8.15
C TYR A 21 -3.54 3.34 -8.95
N TYR A 22 -2.31 3.41 -9.46
CA TYR A 22 -1.69 2.29 -10.18
C TYR A 22 -1.62 1.02 -9.33
N THR A 23 -1.23 1.15 -8.06
CA THR A 23 -1.13 0.01 -7.13
C THR A 23 -2.50 -0.61 -6.85
N SER A 24 -3.53 0.22 -6.64
CA SER A 24 -4.91 -0.24 -6.42
C SER A 24 -5.48 -0.96 -7.64
N SER A 25 -5.22 -0.45 -8.85
CA SER A 25 -5.63 -1.10 -10.11
C SER A 25 -4.95 -2.46 -10.27
N LEU A 26 -3.63 -2.53 -10.07
CA LEU A 26 -2.89 -3.79 -10.13
C LEU A 26 -3.43 -4.81 -9.12
N LEU A 27 -3.75 -4.36 -7.89
CA LEU A 27 -4.30 -5.24 -6.87
C LEU A 27 -5.71 -5.72 -7.23
N ALA A 28 -6.53 -4.87 -7.86
CA ALA A 28 -7.85 -5.24 -8.36
C ALA A 28 -7.77 -6.27 -9.49
N ASP A 29 -6.77 -6.14 -10.38
CA ASP A 29 -6.51 -7.13 -11.43
C ASP A 29 -5.99 -8.46 -10.84
N CYS A 30 -5.09 -8.38 -9.87
CA CYS A 30 -4.55 -9.55 -9.16
C CYS A 30 -5.56 -10.24 -8.22
N TYR A 31 -6.71 -9.63 -7.97
CA TYR A 31 -7.75 -10.19 -7.10
C TYR A 31 -8.38 -11.47 -7.67
N ARG A 32 -8.35 -11.66 -9.00
CA ARG A 32 -8.82 -12.87 -9.68
C ARG A 32 -7.69 -13.50 -10.50
N TYR A 33 -7.46 -14.80 -10.32
CA TYR A 33 -6.45 -15.59 -11.05
C TYR A 33 -7.00 -16.99 -11.36
N PRO A 34 -6.77 -17.60 -12.55
CA PRO A 34 -5.93 -17.19 -13.68
C PRO A 34 -6.59 -16.31 -14.75
N ASN A 35 -7.89 -16.04 -14.65
CA ASN A 35 -8.61 -15.13 -15.56
C ASN A 35 -9.28 -14.01 -14.76
N SER A 36 -9.15 -12.75 -15.18
CA SER A 36 -9.75 -11.58 -14.50
C SER A 36 -11.29 -11.66 -14.38
N VAL A 37 -11.94 -12.45 -15.26
CA VAL A 37 -13.41 -12.62 -15.29
C VAL A 37 -13.87 -13.92 -14.60
N SER A 38 -13.12 -15.01 -14.71
CA SER A 38 -13.54 -16.37 -14.30
C SER A 38 -12.64 -17.03 -13.25
N GLY A 39 -11.53 -16.38 -12.87
CA GLY A 39 -10.54 -16.90 -11.94
C GLY A 39 -10.98 -16.95 -10.48
N LYS A 40 -10.33 -17.80 -9.69
CA LYS A 40 -10.54 -17.94 -8.24
C LYS A 40 -10.22 -16.62 -7.54
N ARG A 41 -11.10 -16.19 -6.63
CA ARG A 41 -10.91 -14.97 -5.83
C ARG A 41 -9.80 -15.17 -4.79
N ASN A 42 -8.81 -14.30 -4.81
CA ASN A 42 -7.79 -14.19 -3.78
C ASN A 42 -8.17 -13.08 -2.80
N TYR A 43 -8.70 -13.45 -1.64
CA TYR A 43 -9.20 -12.49 -0.63
C TYR A 43 -8.12 -11.74 0.12
N THR A 44 -6.87 -12.21 0.06
CA THR A 44 -5.77 -11.60 0.79
C THR A 44 -4.65 -11.21 -0.16
N TYR A 45 -4.04 -10.05 0.09
CA TYR A 45 -2.89 -9.53 -0.65
C TYR A 45 -1.77 -10.59 -0.73
N MET A 46 -1.48 -11.27 0.37
CA MET A 46 -0.50 -12.36 0.40
C MET A 46 -0.87 -13.54 -0.50
N ALA A 47 -2.16 -13.90 -0.62
CA ALA A 47 -2.59 -14.97 -1.51
C ALA A 47 -2.47 -14.56 -2.99
N ALA A 48 -2.78 -13.30 -3.31
CA ALA A 48 -2.60 -12.74 -4.65
C ALA A 48 -1.11 -12.72 -5.04
N VAL A 49 -0.23 -12.23 -4.17
CA VAL A 49 1.22 -12.23 -4.41
C VAL A 49 1.76 -13.65 -4.56
N ASN A 50 1.28 -14.60 -3.77
CA ASN A 50 1.68 -16.01 -3.90
C ASN A 50 1.29 -16.61 -5.26
N ALA A 51 0.08 -16.29 -5.73
CA ALA A 51 -0.47 -16.83 -6.97
C ALA A 51 0.23 -16.28 -8.22
N TYR A 52 0.64 -15.00 -8.20
CA TYR A 52 1.25 -14.34 -9.35
C TYR A 52 2.79 -14.33 -9.32
N LEU A 53 3.40 -14.19 -8.14
CA LEU A 53 4.83 -13.91 -7.96
C LEU A 53 5.57 -14.98 -7.13
N GLY A 54 4.84 -15.97 -6.61
CA GLY A 54 5.38 -17.08 -5.83
C GLY A 54 5.65 -16.77 -4.36
N GLU A 55 6.13 -17.77 -3.63
CA GLU A 55 6.23 -17.74 -2.16
C GLU A 55 7.30 -16.77 -1.64
N ASN A 56 8.41 -16.61 -2.39
CA ASN A 56 9.51 -15.74 -1.98
C ASN A 56 9.08 -14.26 -1.93
N MET A 57 8.37 -13.80 -2.96
CA MET A 57 7.84 -12.44 -3.03
C MET A 57 6.74 -12.21 -1.99
N ARG A 58 5.93 -13.22 -1.65
CA ARG A 58 4.94 -13.14 -0.56
C ARG A 58 5.61 -12.82 0.78
N LYS A 59 6.75 -13.45 1.09
CA LYS A 59 7.49 -13.21 2.35
C LYS A 59 8.05 -11.79 2.39
N VAL A 60 8.69 -11.35 1.30
CA VAL A 60 9.25 -9.99 1.19
C VAL A 60 8.15 -8.94 1.28
N CYS A 61 7.06 -9.09 0.52
CA CYS A 61 5.97 -8.12 0.54
C CYS A 61 5.22 -8.11 1.87
N GLY A 62 5.09 -9.27 2.52
CA GLY A 62 4.58 -9.37 3.89
C GLY A 62 5.41 -8.61 4.92
N LEU A 63 6.74 -8.69 4.81
CA LEU A 63 7.66 -7.94 5.67
C LEU A 63 7.47 -6.43 5.49
N PHE A 64 7.41 -5.95 4.24
CA PHE A 64 7.14 -4.54 3.95
C PHE A 64 5.78 -4.08 4.48
N GLN A 65 4.71 -4.87 4.28
CA GLN A 65 3.38 -4.58 4.82
C GLN A 65 3.42 -4.43 6.35
N PHE A 66 4.14 -5.31 7.05
CA PHE A 66 4.28 -5.27 8.50
C PHE A 66 5.05 -4.04 8.98
N LEU A 67 6.14 -3.68 8.30
CA LEU A 67 6.93 -2.49 8.61
C LEU A 67 6.10 -1.20 8.42
N ILE A 68 5.32 -1.12 7.33
CA ILE A 68 4.44 0.02 7.07
C ILE A 68 3.36 0.13 8.14
N LEU A 69 2.71 -0.98 8.51
CA LEU A 69 1.63 -0.98 9.49
C LEU A 69 2.13 -0.58 10.89
N SER A 70 3.26 -1.13 11.31
CA SER A 70 3.89 -0.81 12.60
C SER A 70 4.38 0.63 12.64
N GLY A 71 5.07 1.10 11.60
CA GLY A 71 5.49 2.49 11.47
C GLY A 71 4.31 3.47 11.48
N ALA A 72 3.24 3.17 10.75
CA ALA A 72 2.02 3.99 10.76
C ALA A 72 1.38 4.04 12.14
N THR A 73 1.30 2.91 12.85
CA THR A 73 0.73 2.84 14.20
C THR A 73 1.53 3.71 15.19
N ILE A 74 2.86 3.65 15.13
CA ILE A 74 3.75 4.49 15.96
C ILE A 74 3.54 5.97 15.61
N GLY A 75 3.55 6.31 14.32
CA GLY A 75 3.35 7.68 13.84
C GLY A 75 2.00 8.28 14.26
N TYR A 76 0.92 7.52 14.11
CA TYR A 76 -0.41 7.95 14.56
C TYR A 76 -0.49 8.11 16.08
N THR A 77 0.15 7.22 16.85
CA THR A 77 0.17 7.32 18.32
C THR A 77 0.88 8.59 18.78
N ILE A 78 2.04 8.91 18.20
CA ILE A 78 2.77 10.16 18.50
C ILE A 78 1.95 11.38 18.10
N THR A 79 1.37 11.36 16.90
CA THR A 79 0.55 12.48 16.39
C THR A 79 -0.67 12.72 17.27
N ALA A 80 -1.35 11.65 17.71
CA ALA A 80 -2.48 11.72 18.62
C ALA A 80 -2.07 12.27 19.99
N ALA A 81 -0.95 11.80 20.54
CA ALA A 81 -0.42 12.30 21.82
C ALA A 81 -0.06 13.79 21.76
N VAL A 82 0.56 14.25 20.67
CA VAL A 82 0.87 15.68 20.45
C VAL A 82 -0.39 16.52 20.26
N SER A 83 -1.45 15.96 19.65
CA SER A 83 -2.71 16.70 19.42
C SER A 83 -3.57 16.86 20.68
N MET A 84 -3.33 16.05 21.72
CA MET A 84 -4.05 16.11 23.00
C MET A 84 -3.36 17.00 24.05
N MET A 85 -2.16 17.50 23.76
CA MET A 85 -1.44 18.50 24.56
C MET A 85 -1.81 19.90 24.09
#